data_AF-A0A929XM50-F1
#
_entry.id   AF-A0A929XM50-F1
#
_cell.length_a   1.000
_cell.length_b   1.000
_cell.length_c   1.000
_cell.angle_alpha   90.00
_cell.angle_beta   90.00
_cell.angle_gamma   90.00
#
_symmetry.space_group_name_H-M   'P 1'
#
loop_
_entity.id
_entity.type
_entity.pdbx_description
1 polymer ?
#
loop_
_entity_poly.entity_id
_entity_poly.type
_entity_poly.pdbx_seq_one_letter_code
_entity_poly.pdbx_strand_id
1 'polypeptide(L)'
;MKPASDVNVDTVEVAGGYALYNFNSCSAVGISDANRDIRETETDYGFVLKVLDADSVSIHIYNNTNQKILPVILKAQRSGGNETKQMKEPDLVIRGYASQKNGYGAISVQFANGRTVDMGVYKNGNLLYAANRSRNIPAVTKVVKNRQTLEGYMASKKLTPDQFLATENLYYPIYPEKAGENTDIDYWVKKSSELTDPSWSTEHKAAALYKYCLDTFAYDSFSCNNKTMSRIFYYNDFSGKYNISQTGVGICSDFANVFAIMCRAQNIPAVTPRSVAEKHQWAAFYSENYARWISVDISNDIRWFVGTEDLSKRSPASGNYAFESFDREIDARIETIMPGNIEDMLLHGVQGIY
;
A
#
# COMPACT_ATOMS: atom_id res chain seq x y z
N MET A 1 -8.42 13.31 34.15
CA MET A 1 -8.83 12.41 33.06
C MET A 1 -8.20 11.05 33.33
N LYS A 2 -8.97 9.96 33.27
CA LYS A 2 -8.38 8.61 33.23
C LYS A 2 -7.42 8.55 32.04
N PRO A 3 -6.27 7.85 32.12
CA PRO A 3 -5.48 7.52 30.93
C PRO A 3 -6.42 6.87 29.92
N ALA A 4 -6.39 7.32 28.66
CA ALA A 4 -7.03 6.56 27.60
C ALA A 4 -6.35 5.18 27.53
N SER A 5 -7.10 4.14 27.17
CA SER A 5 -6.56 2.81 26.86
C SER A 5 -5.34 2.92 25.95
N ASP A 6 -4.40 1.97 26.07
CA ASP A 6 -3.24 1.91 25.18
C ASP A 6 -3.72 1.91 23.71
N VAL A 7 -3.37 2.97 22.97
CA VAL A 7 -3.69 3.12 21.55
C VAL A 7 -2.61 2.44 20.72
N ASN A 8 -3.02 1.86 19.59
CA ASN A 8 -2.13 1.18 18.65
C ASN A 8 -2.61 1.37 17.21
N VAL A 9 -1.96 0.67 16.28
CA VAL A 9 -2.30 0.77 14.86
C VAL A 9 -3.78 0.44 14.59
N ASP A 10 -4.40 -0.45 15.36
CA ASP A 10 -5.81 -0.89 15.23
C ASP A 10 -6.83 -0.01 15.96
N THR A 11 -6.38 1.06 16.60
CA THR A 11 -7.26 1.96 17.35
C THR A 11 -7.74 3.09 16.46
N VAL A 12 -9.02 3.44 16.57
CA VAL A 12 -9.62 4.65 15.99
C VAL A 12 -10.18 5.51 17.11
N GLU A 13 -9.65 6.71 17.27
CA GLU A 13 -10.15 7.71 18.21
C GLU A 13 -10.78 8.88 17.47
N VAL A 14 -11.88 9.42 17.99
CA VAL A 14 -12.53 10.60 17.38
C VAL A 14 -12.28 11.83 18.24
N ALA A 15 -11.57 12.82 17.69
CA ALA A 15 -11.26 14.06 18.38
C ALA A 15 -11.33 15.27 17.43
N GLY A 16 -12.00 16.34 17.87
CA GLY A 16 -12.05 17.61 17.13
C GLY A 16 -12.66 17.52 15.73
N GLY A 17 -13.55 16.55 15.48
CA GLY A 17 -14.16 16.29 14.17
C GLY A 17 -13.29 15.48 13.20
N TYR A 18 -12.23 14.83 13.71
CA TYR A 18 -11.37 13.94 12.94
C TYR A 18 -11.35 12.55 13.59
N ALA A 19 -11.22 11.52 12.77
CA ALA A 19 -10.69 10.23 13.20
C ALA A 19 -9.16 10.31 13.26
N LEU A 20 -8.59 9.77 14.32
CA LEU A 20 -7.16 9.54 14.53
C LEU A 20 -6.92 8.04 14.56
N TYR A 21 -5.92 7.56 13.83
CA TYR A 21 -5.69 6.12 13.65
C TYR A 21 -4.26 5.83 13.22
N ASN A 22 -3.92 4.54 13.09
CA ASN A 22 -2.56 4.07 12.79
C ASN A 22 -1.55 4.61 13.83
N PHE A 23 -1.91 4.58 15.12
CA PHE A 23 -1.04 5.08 16.19
C PHE A 23 0.23 4.23 16.29
N ASN A 24 1.38 4.84 16.03
CA ASN A 24 2.68 4.18 16.11
C ASN A 24 3.81 5.19 16.34
N SER A 25 5.04 4.70 16.52
CA SER A 25 6.27 5.48 16.55
C SER A 25 6.64 6.09 15.20
N CYS A 26 6.10 5.59 14.09
CA CYS A 26 6.32 6.12 12.75
C CYS A 26 5.05 6.00 11.91
N SER A 27 4.71 7.06 11.18
CA SER A 27 3.67 7.03 10.15
C SER A 27 3.96 8.09 9.09
N ALA A 28 3.28 8.02 7.96
CA ALA A 28 3.44 8.96 6.86
C ALA A 28 2.10 9.47 6.34
N VAL A 29 2.17 10.60 5.66
CA VAL A 29 1.07 11.12 4.84
C VAL A 29 1.63 11.56 3.49
N GLY A 30 0.97 11.15 2.42
CA GLY A 30 1.37 11.40 1.04
C GLY A 30 0.27 12.02 0.21
N ILE A 31 0.68 12.68 -0.87
CA ILE A 31 -0.18 13.24 -1.89
C ILE A 31 0.17 12.58 -3.22
N SER A 32 -0.84 12.04 -3.90
CA SER A 32 -0.72 11.58 -5.29
C SER A 32 -0.85 12.77 -6.24
N ASP A 33 0.09 12.98 -7.16
CA ASP A 33 0.03 14.11 -8.11
C ASP A 33 -1.12 13.94 -9.11
N ALA A 34 -1.48 12.69 -9.43
CA ALA A 34 -2.46 12.36 -10.46
C ALA A 34 -3.90 12.78 -10.11
N ASN A 35 -4.37 12.43 -8.91
CA ASN A 35 -5.73 12.71 -8.42
C ASN A 35 -5.74 13.71 -7.25
N ARG A 36 -4.56 14.10 -6.74
CA ARG A 36 -4.38 15.05 -5.63
C ARG A 36 -4.97 14.55 -4.30
N ASP A 37 -5.19 13.25 -4.21
CA ASP A 37 -5.69 12.60 -3.01
C ASP A 37 -4.59 12.46 -1.96
N ILE A 38 -5.01 12.44 -0.70
CA ILE A 38 -4.17 12.22 0.46
C ILE A 38 -4.22 10.75 0.84
N ARG A 39 -3.07 10.15 1.14
CA ARG A 39 -2.92 8.76 1.57
C ARG A 39 -2.08 8.66 2.82
N GLU A 40 -2.35 7.65 3.63
CA GLU A 40 -1.78 7.45 4.96
C GLU A 40 -0.47 6.65 4.95
N THR A 41 0.32 6.88 3.89
CA THR A 41 1.58 6.21 3.58
C THR A 41 2.35 7.07 2.58
N GLU A 42 3.59 6.66 2.28
CA GLU A 42 4.37 7.27 1.21
C GLU A 42 3.71 7.11 -0.17
N THR A 43 3.59 8.20 -0.93
CA THR A 43 3.15 8.21 -2.34
C THR A 43 4.09 9.06 -3.20
N ASP A 44 3.58 10.00 -4.00
CA ASP A 44 4.41 10.84 -4.88
C ASP A 44 5.22 11.87 -4.07
N TYR A 45 4.62 12.54 -3.09
CA TYR A 45 5.34 13.43 -2.16
C TYR A 45 4.55 13.63 -0.87
N GLY A 46 5.23 14.01 0.21
CA GLY A 46 4.58 14.15 1.51
C GLY A 46 5.57 14.23 2.65
N PHE A 47 5.20 13.70 3.82
CA PHE A 47 6.13 13.61 4.93
C PHE A 47 5.91 12.37 5.82
N VAL A 48 7.02 11.90 6.36
CA VAL A 48 7.08 10.88 7.42
C VAL A 48 7.25 11.59 8.75
N LEU A 49 6.53 11.14 9.78
CA LEU A 49 6.67 11.59 11.15
C LEU A 49 7.11 10.41 12.01
N LYS A 50 8.24 10.58 12.69
CA LYS A 50 8.82 9.58 13.57
C LYS A 50 9.01 10.14 14.98
N VAL A 51 8.42 9.48 15.96
CA VAL A 51 8.64 9.71 17.38
C VAL A 51 10.07 9.31 17.73
N LEU A 52 10.80 10.23 18.35
CA LEU A 52 12.17 10.00 18.80
C LEU A 52 12.19 9.61 20.28
N ASP A 53 11.35 10.28 21.07
CA ASP A 53 11.21 10.09 22.51
C ASP A 53 9.87 10.70 22.99
N ALA A 54 9.65 10.74 24.30
CA ALA A 54 8.44 11.29 24.91
C ALA A 54 8.26 12.82 24.74
N ASP A 55 9.29 13.53 24.26
CA ASP A 55 9.29 14.98 24.09
C ASP A 55 9.34 15.43 22.62
N SER A 56 9.76 14.56 21.70
CA SER A 56 10.15 14.99 20.37
C SER A 56 9.79 14.03 19.24
N VAL A 57 9.54 14.65 18.09
CA VAL A 57 9.27 13.99 16.82
C VAL A 57 10.18 14.57 15.73
N SER A 58 10.63 13.71 14.83
CA SER A 58 11.29 14.08 13.58
C SER A 58 10.28 14.05 12.43
N ILE A 59 10.46 14.97 11.50
CA ILE A 59 9.68 15.11 10.29
C ILE A 59 10.67 15.01 9.14
N HIS A 60 10.42 14.06 8.24
CA HIS A 60 11.18 13.87 7.02
C HIS A 60 10.28 14.17 5.83
N ILE A 61 10.60 15.20 5.06
CA ILE A 61 9.89 15.52 3.82
C ILE A 61 10.47 14.68 2.68
N TYR A 62 9.61 13.92 2.00
CA TYR A 62 9.99 13.13 0.83
C TYR A 62 9.29 13.65 -0.43
N ASN A 63 9.93 13.42 -1.57
CA ASN A 63 9.39 13.72 -2.88
C ASN A 63 9.97 12.70 -3.88
N ASN A 64 9.11 11.79 -4.30
CA ASN A 64 9.39 10.67 -5.18
C ASN A 64 9.01 11.00 -6.65
N THR A 65 8.74 12.28 -6.94
CA THR A 65 8.47 12.76 -8.30
C THR A 65 9.71 13.38 -8.94
N ASN A 66 9.71 13.48 -10.27
CA ASN A 66 10.71 14.24 -11.01
C ASN A 66 10.53 15.77 -10.87
N GLN A 67 9.44 16.23 -10.26
CA GLN A 67 9.19 17.65 -10.02
C GLN A 67 9.79 18.07 -8.69
N LYS A 68 10.31 19.30 -8.58
CA LYS A 68 10.85 19.81 -7.31
C LYS A 68 9.73 20.41 -6.44
N ILE A 69 8.95 19.54 -5.79
CA ILE A 69 7.89 19.94 -4.86
C ILE A 69 8.50 20.09 -3.46
N LEU A 70 8.78 21.34 -3.05
CA LEU A 70 9.43 21.64 -1.78
C LEU A 70 8.42 21.96 -0.67
N PRO A 71 8.73 21.62 0.59
CA PRO A 71 8.00 22.14 1.74
C PRO A 71 8.27 23.65 1.87
N VAL A 72 7.25 24.44 2.20
CA VAL A 72 7.39 25.89 2.41
C VAL A 72 7.04 26.29 3.84
N ILE A 73 5.97 25.74 4.40
CA ILE A 73 5.50 26.12 5.73
C ILE A 73 5.18 24.87 6.53
N LEU A 74 5.65 24.83 7.77
CA LEU A 74 5.27 23.84 8.76
C LEU A 74 4.54 24.51 9.91
N LYS A 75 3.41 23.92 10.32
CA LYS A 75 2.64 24.33 11.51
C LYS A 75 2.54 23.16 12.47
N ALA A 76 2.99 23.33 13.70
CA ALA A 76 2.84 22.35 14.77
C ALA A 76 1.83 22.87 15.80
N GLN A 77 0.69 22.20 15.91
CA GLN A 77 -0.34 22.47 16.90
C GLN A 77 -0.05 21.68 18.17
N ARG A 78 0.02 22.38 19.31
CA ARG A 78 0.26 21.82 20.65
C ARG A 78 -0.67 22.47 21.67
N SER A 79 -0.87 21.83 22.82
CA SER A 79 -1.74 22.34 23.89
C SER A 79 -1.27 23.69 24.47
N GLY A 80 0.04 24.00 24.41
CA GLY A 80 0.63 25.27 24.83
C GLY A 80 0.69 26.35 23.75
N GLY A 81 0.15 26.10 22.56
CA GLY A 81 0.13 27.04 21.43
C GLY A 81 0.67 26.47 20.12
N ASN A 82 0.41 27.19 19.04
CA ASN A 82 0.83 26.80 17.68
C ASN A 82 2.21 27.37 17.37
N GLU A 83 3.06 26.56 16.75
CA GLU A 83 4.36 26.97 16.20
C GLU A 83 4.27 26.97 14.67
N THR A 84 4.81 28.00 14.01
CA THR A 84 4.89 28.08 12.55
C THR A 84 6.32 28.33 12.13
N LYS A 85 6.82 27.56 11.16
CA LYS A 85 8.17 27.70 10.60
C LYS A 85 8.14 27.77 9.08
N GLN A 86 9.01 28.61 8.53
CA GLN A 86 9.40 28.52 7.12
C GLN A 86 10.39 27.37 6.98
N MET A 87 10.11 26.47 6.05
CA MET A 87 10.94 25.31 5.79
C MET A 87 12.08 25.69 4.86
N LYS A 88 13.32 25.44 5.30
CA LYS A 88 14.55 25.62 4.49
C LYS A 88 15.25 24.30 4.20
N GLU A 89 15.04 23.31 5.06
CA GLU A 89 15.58 21.96 5.00
C GLU A 89 14.43 20.94 4.95
N PRO A 90 14.64 19.76 4.36
CA PRO A 90 13.63 18.70 4.31
C PRO A 90 13.38 18.04 5.67
N ASP A 91 14.33 18.13 6.60
CA ASP A 91 14.24 17.45 7.89
C ASP A 91 14.13 18.44 9.05
N LEU A 92 13.26 18.12 10.01
CA LEU A 92 13.06 18.96 11.19
C LEU A 92 12.74 18.12 12.42
N VAL A 93 13.27 18.53 13.57
CA VAL A 93 12.86 18.01 14.89
C VAL A 93 11.99 19.03 15.60
N ILE A 94 10.81 18.60 16.06
CA ILE A 94 9.93 19.37 16.94
C ILE A 94 10.02 18.78 18.35
N ARG A 95 10.18 19.65 19.35
CA ARG A 95 10.35 19.30 20.77
C ARG A 95 9.26 19.93 21.64
N GLY A 96 9.26 19.62 22.93
CA GLY A 96 8.36 20.21 23.92
C GLY A 96 7.01 19.50 24.05
N TYR A 97 6.92 18.23 23.64
CA TYR A 97 5.74 17.40 23.86
C TYR A 97 5.66 16.87 25.30
N ALA A 98 6.77 16.77 26.04
CA ALA A 98 6.77 16.22 27.40
C ALA A 98 5.92 17.04 28.37
N SER A 99 5.93 18.38 28.22
CA SER A 99 5.17 19.31 29.05
C SER A 99 3.70 19.50 28.61
N GLN A 100 3.29 18.89 27.49
CA GLN A 100 1.92 19.03 26.97
C GLN A 100 0.94 18.17 27.77
N LYS A 101 -0.33 18.59 27.79
CA LYS A 101 -1.41 17.74 28.32
C LYS A 101 -1.61 16.53 27.39
N ASN A 102 -2.13 15.44 27.94
CA ASN A 102 -2.59 14.32 27.11
C ASN A 102 -3.61 14.81 26.07
N GLY A 103 -3.60 14.15 24.93
CA GLY A 103 -4.51 14.43 23.84
C GLY A 103 -3.77 14.72 22.54
N TYR A 104 -4.47 15.45 21.69
CA TYR A 104 -4.20 15.51 20.27
C TYR A 104 -3.59 16.85 19.85
N GLY A 105 -2.52 16.79 19.05
CA GLY A 105 -1.94 17.88 18.28
C GLY A 105 -1.76 17.49 16.82
N ALA A 106 -1.38 18.44 15.97
CA ALA A 106 -1.25 18.24 14.52
C ALA A 106 0.05 18.83 14.01
N ILE A 107 0.66 18.17 13.03
CA ILE A 107 1.70 18.75 12.19
C ILE A 107 1.12 18.91 10.80
N SER A 108 1.11 20.13 10.28
CA SER A 108 0.67 20.44 8.92
C SER A 108 1.85 20.97 8.12
N VAL A 109 2.05 20.42 6.92
CA VAL A 109 3.09 20.86 5.99
C VAL A 109 2.42 21.37 4.73
N GLN A 110 2.69 22.62 4.38
CA GLN A 110 2.33 23.20 3.10
C GLN A 110 3.52 23.09 2.14
N PHE A 111 3.23 22.70 0.91
CA PHE A 111 4.18 22.56 -0.19
C PHE A 111 4.10 23.74 -1.17
N ALA A 112 5.16 23.93 -1.97
CA ALA A 112 5.30 25.04 -2.92
C ALA A 112 4.18 25.09 -3.98
N ASN A 113 3.53 23.95 -4.27
CA ASN A 113 2.37 23.87 -5.16
C ASN A 113 1.04 24.26 -4.47
N GLY A 114 1.11 24.83 -3.26
CA GLY A 114 -0.04 25.30 -2.48
C GLY A 114 -0.76 24.21 -1.69
N ARG A 115 -0.41 22.93 -1.87
CA ARG A 115 -1.05 21.80 -1.18
C ARG A 115 -0.61 21.72 0.27
N THR A 116 -1.49 21.26 1.14
CA THR A 116 -1.22 21.05 2.56
C THR A 116 -1.68 19.66 2.95
N VAL A 117 -0.84 18.92 3.66
CA VAL A 117 -1.20 17.68 4.34
C VAL A 117 -0.90 17.81 5.82
N ASP A 118 -1.59 17.02 6.63
CA ASP A 118 -1.39 17.02 8.06
C ASP A 118 -1.49 15.63 8.67
N MET A 119 -0.76 15.45 9.77
CA MET A 119 -0.70 14.23 10.54
C MET A 119 -0.82 14.57 12.03
N GLY A 120 -1.40 13.66 12.80
CA GLY A 120 -1.55 13.78 14.24
C GLY A 120 -0.27 13.47 15.00
N VAL A 121 -0.12 14.18 16.12
CA VAL A 121 0.77 13.80 17.22
C VAL A 121 -0.11 13.59 18.44
N TYR A 122 -0.10 12.37 18.98
CA TYR A 122 -0.96 12.00 20.11
C TYR A 122 -0.13 11.71 21.34
N LYS A 123 -0.46 12.36 22.46
CA LYS A 123 0.20 12.17 23.76
C LYS A 123 -0.70 11.43 24.73
N ASN A 124 -0.18 10.35 25.31
CA ASN A 124 -0.84 9.61 26.39
C ASN A 124 0.14 9.31 27.52
N GLY A 125 0.12 10.13 28.58
CA GLY A 125 1.07 10.01 29.68
C GLY A 125 2.49 10.29 29.19
N ASN A 126 3.41 9.35 29.40
CA ASN A 126 4.80 9.45 28.95
C ASN A 126 5.02 8.90 27.51
N LEU A 127 3.95 8.52 26.81
CA LEU A 127 4.01 8.01 25.46
C LEU A 127 3.60 9.08 24.45
N LEU A 128 4.23 9.02 23.28
CA LEU A 128 3.97 9.87 22.13
C LEU A 128 3.80 8.98 20.89
N TYR A 129 2.84 9.32 20.05
CA TYR A 129 2.51 8.58 18.83
C TYR A 129 2.40 9.53 17.65
N ALA A 130 2.93 9.11 16.51
CA ALA A 130 2.47 9.56 15.22
C ALA A 130 1.11 8.89 14.92
N ALA A 131 0.17 9.63 14.35
CA ALA A 131 -1.14 9.10 14.00
C ALA A 131 -1.66 9.75 12.72
N ASN A 132 -2.18 8.96 11.79
CA ASN A 132 -2.91 9.52 10.66
C ASN A 132 -4.22 10.16 11.13
N ARG A 133 -4.77 11.05 10.30
CA ARG A 133 -6.04 11.69 10.59
C ARG A 133 -6.87 11.98 9.36
N SER A 134 -8.19 11.86 9.50
CA SER A 134 -9.12 12.18 8.42
C SER A 134 -10.44 12.69 8.98
N ARG A 135 -11.14 13.52 8.20
CA ARG A 135 -12.51 13.95 8.49
C ARG A 135 -13.54 12.90 8.09
N ASN A 136 -13.16 11.95 7.23
CA ASN A 136 -14.05 10.87 6.80
C ASN A 136 -13.97 9.69 7.79
N ILE A 137 -14.60 9.88 8.95
CA ILE A 137 -14.60 8.91 10.05
C ILE A 137 -15.09 7.51 9.59
N PRO A 138 -16.20 7.38 8.82
CA PRO A 138 -16.66 6.07 8.37
C PRO A 138 -15.62 5.32 7.51
N ALA A 139 -14.97 6.01 6.56
CA ALA A 139 -13.96 5.40 5.71
C ALA A 139 -12.74 4.93 6.53
N VAL A 140 -12.27 5.74 7.47
CA VAL A 140 -11.15 5.37 8.36
C VAL A 140 -11.48 4.11 9.17
N THR A 141 -12.68 4.06 9.77
CA THR A 141 -13.11 2.88 10.53
C THR A 141 -13.11 1.63 9.66
N LYS A 142 -13.50 1.74 8.38
CA LYS A 142 -13.51 0.60 7.47
C LYS A 142 -12.09 0.17 7.06
N VAL A 143 -11.17 1.11 6.82
CA VAL A 143 -9.74 0.80 6.57
C VAL A 143 -9.13 0.00 7.73
N VAL A 144 -9.32 0.46 8.97
CA VAL A 144 -8.79 -0.23 10.15
C VAL A 144 -9.44 -1.61 10.32
N LYS A 145 -10.76 -1.72 10.14
CA LYS A 145 -11.47 -3.00 10.20
C LYS A 145 -10.99 -4.01 9.14
N ASN A 146 -10.68 -3.54 7.94
CA ASN A 146 -10.15 -4.38 6.87
C ASN A 146 -8.79 -4.96 7.22
N ARG A 147 -7.90 -4.15 7.79
CA ARG A 147 -6.62 -4.62 8.31
C ARG A 147 -6.80 -5.65 9.42
N GLN A 148 -7.66 -5.38 10.39
CA GLN A 148 -7.99 -6.34 11.45
C GLN A 148 -8.57 -7.66 10.90
N THR A 149 -9.30 -7.60 9.79
CA THR A 149 -9.83 -8.81 9.12
C THR A 149 -8.70 -9.64 8.50
N LEU A 150 -7.76 -8.99 7.82
CA LEU A 150 -6.57 -9.64 7.26
C LEU A 150 -5.69 -10.25 8.36
N GLU A 151 -5.39 -9.46 9.40
CA GLU A 151 -4.58 -9.91 10.55
C GLU A 151 -5.27 -11.02 11.33
N GLY A 152 -6.59 -10.94 11.51
CA GLY A 152 -7.39 -12.01 12.11
C GLY A 152 -7.37 -13.30 11.30
N TYR A 153 -7.46 -13.20 9.96
CA TYR A 153 -7.31 -14.35 9.07
C TYR A 153 -5.92 -14.98 9.24
N MET A 154 -4.85 -14.17 9.13
CA MET A 154 -3.48 -14.64 9.30
C MET A 154 -3.25 -15.28 10.66
N ALA A 155 -3.70 -14.65 11.75
CA ALA A 155 -3.59 -15.19 13.09
C ALA A 155 -4.31 -16.54 13.24
N SER A 156 -5.49 -16.71 12.63
CA SER A 156 -6.22 -17.98 12.63
C SER A 156 -5.47 -19.13 11.94
N LYS A 157 -4.55 -18.78 11.04
CA LYS A 157 -3.66 -19.69 10.31
C LYS A 157 -2.24 -19.76 10.89
N LYS A 158 -1.97 -19.04 11.98
CA LYS A 158 -0.64 -18.88 12.59
C LYS A 158 0.40 -18.32 11.61
N LEU A 159 -0.03 -17.36 10.81
CA LEU A 159 0.78 -16.69 9.81
C LEU A 159 1.50 -15.46 10.36
N THR A 160 2.76 -15.30 9.97
CA THR A 160 3.60 -14.13 10.27
C THR A 160 4.16 -13.49 8.98
N PRO A 161 4.51 -12.19 9.00
CA PRO A 161 5.13 -11.53 7.86
C PRO A 161 6.37 -12.24 7.32
N ASP A 162 7.25 -12.75 8.18
CA ASP A 162 8.52 -13.38 7.77
C ASP A 162 8.34 -14.59 6.84
N GLN A 163 7.18 -15.27 6.91
CA GLN A 163 6.85 -16.39 6.03
C GLN A 163 6.56 -15.96 4.59
N PHE A 164 6.43 -14.66 4.35
CA PHE A 164 6.04 -14.07 3.08
C PHE A 164 7.13 -13.20 2.47
N LEU A 165 8.41 -13.53 2.74
CA LEU A 165 9.58 -12.87 2.16
C LEU A 165 10.14 -13.59 0.92
N ALA A 166 10.10 -14.92 0.91
CA ALA A 166 10.80 -15.72 -0.10
C ALA A 166 10.06 -15.77 -1.45
N THR A 167 10.84 -15.85 -2.53
CA THR A 167 10.35 -16.03 -3.91
C THR A 167 10.42 -17.47 -4.42
N GLU A 168 11.09 -18.37 -3.68
CA GLU A 168 11.38 -19.75 -4.08
C GLU A 168 10.13 -20.65 -4.19
N ASN A 169 9.02 -20.26 -3.56
CA ASN A 169 7.74 -20.98 -3.57
C ASN A 169 6.60 -20.13 -4.16
N LEU A 170 6.92 -19.29 -5.14
CA LEU A 170 5.93 -18.51 -5.89
C LEU A 170 5.60 -19.23 -7.20
N TYR A 171 4.29 -19.47 -7.42
CA TYR A 171 3.79 -20.14 -8.61
C TYR A 171 2.83 -19.21 -9.35
N TYR A 172 3.39 -18.33 -10.15
CA TYR A 172 2.65 -17.41 -11.01
C TYR A 172 3.18 -17.56 -12.44
N PRO A 173 2.40 -17.28 -13.49
CA PRO A 173 0.94 -17.38 -13.47
C PRO A 173 0.44 -18.83 -13.37
N ILE A 174 1.36 -19.81 -13.31
CA ILE A 174 1.09 -21.26 -13.24
C ILE A 174 2.10 -21.98 -12.33
N TYR A 175 1.78 -23.21 -11.98
CA TYR A 175 2.65 -24.25 -11.49
C TYR A 175 3.27 -24.99 -12.70
N PRO A 176 4.60 -24.94 -12.89
CA PRO A 176 5.23 -25.53 -14.06
C PRO A 176 5.41 -27.04 -13.87
N GLU A 177 4.81 -27.85 -14.72
CA GLU A 177 4.96 -29.31 -14.77
C GLU A 177 5.83 -29.78 -15.95
N LYS A 178 5.86 -29.00 -17.03
CA LYS A 178 6.49 -29.41 -18.29
C LYS A 178 7.63 -28.47 -18.68
N ALA A 179 8.60 -29.04 -19.40
CA ALA A 179 9.64 -28.24 -20.03
C ALA A 179 9.01 -27.23 -21.01
N GLY A 180 9.40 -25.96 -20.89
CA GLY A 180 8.89 -24.86 -21.72
C GLY A 180 7.72 -24.08 -21.10
N GLU A 181 7.19 -24.51 -19.95
CA GLU A 181 6.23 -23.71 -19.16
C GLU A 181 6.97 -22.60 -18.40
N ASN A 182 6.41 -21.39 -18.36
CA ASN A 182 7.09 -20.19 -17.87
C ASN A 182 6.34 -19.53 -16.69
N THR A 183 7.02 -19.42 -15.55
CA THR A 183 6.48 -18.82 -14.32
C THR A 183 6.78 -17.32 -14.14
N ASP A 184 7.44 -16.65 -15.07
CA ASP A 184 7.72 -15.20 -15.01
C ASP A 184 8.41 -14.68 -13.72
N ILE A 185 8.72 -15.54 -12.74
CA ILE A 185 9.20 -15.13 -11.40
C ILE A 185 10.54 -14.42 -11.55
N ASP A 186 11.47 -15.01 -12.31
CA ASP A 186 12.78 -14.42 -12.57
C ASP A 186 12.68 -13.06 -13.27
N TYR A 187 11.70 -12.88 -14.17
CA TYR A 187 11.45 -11.60 -14.82
C TYR A 187 11.03 -10.55 -13.80
N TRP A 188 10.08 -10.87 -12.91
CA TRP A 188 9.58 -9.93 -11.90
C TRP A 188 10.60 -9.66 -10.79
N VAL A 189 11.41 -10.63 -10.39
CA VAL A 189 12.52 -10.43 -9.44
C VAL A 189 13.53 -9.44 -10.01
N LYS A 190 13.93 -9.64 -11.28
CA LYS A 190 14.85 -8.73 -11.96
C LYS A 190 14.23 -7.34 -12.12
N LYS A 191 12.99 -7.26 -12.61
CA LYS A 191 12.27 -6.00 -12.82
C LYS A 191 12.13 -5.22 -11.52
N SER A 192 11.82 -5.89 -10.42
CA SER A 192 11.75 -5.29 -9.09
C SER A 192 13.05 -4.59 -8.73
N SER A 193 14.19 -5.27 -8.89
CA SER A 193 15.52 -4.71 -8.59
C SER A 193 15.93 -3.55 -9.51
N GLU A 194 15.38 -3.47 -10.72
CA GLU A 194 15.61 -2.33 -11.63
C GLU A 194 14.80 -1.09 -11.24
N LEU A 195 13.68 -1.27 -10.52
CA LEU A 195 12.73 -0.21 -10.16
C LEU A 195 12.96 0.36 -8.76
N THR A 196 13.81 -0.26 -7.96
CA THR A 196 14.04 0.11 -6.56
C THR A 196 15.50 0.39 -6.29
N ASP A 197 15.75 1.28 -5.31
CA ASP A 197 17.07 1.46 -4.72
C ASP A 197 17.12 0.76 -3.35
N PRO A 198 18.16 -0.03 -3.05
CA PRO A 198 18.30 -0.69 -1.75
C PRO A 198 18.20 0.25 -0.54
N SER A 199 18.61 1.52 -0.68
CA SER A 199 18.58 2.54 0.36
C SER A 199 17.19 3.10 0.68
N TRP A 200 16.19 2.87 -0.19
CA TRP A 200 14.84 3.35 0.02
C TRP A 200 14.11 2.59 1.14
N SER A 201 13.17 3.29 1.78
CA SER A 201 12.22 2.69 2.71
C SER A 201 11.38 1.61 2.02
N THR A 202 10.86 0.67 2.80
CA THR A 202 9.90 -0.33 2.33
C THR A 202 8.71 0.32 1.61
N GLU A 203 8.24 1.43 2.16
CA GLU A 203 7.05 2.12 1.66
C GLU A 203 7.32 2.85 0.35
N HIS A 204 8.48 3.48 0.19
CA HIS A 204 8.89 4.07 -1.09
C HIS A 204 9.09 2.99 -2.15
N LYS A 205 9.76 1.87 -1.83
CA LYS A 205 9.89 0.73 -2.75
C LYS A 205 8.51 0.23 -3.19
N ALA A 206 7.60 -0.02 -2.25
CA ALA A 206 6.24 -0.46 -2.56
C ALA A 206 5.47 0.56 -3.42
N ALA A 207 5.60 1.86 -3.13
CA ALA A 207 4.96 2.90 -3.93
C ALA A 207 5.51 2.96 -5.38
N ALA A 208 6.82 2.81 -5.57
CA ALA A 208 7.45 2.77 -6.88
C ALA A 208 7.00 1.56 -7.71
N LEU A 209 6.99 0.37 -7.08
CA LEU A 209 6.50 -0.87 -7.70
C LEU A 209 5.02 -0.78 -8.08
N TYR A 210 4.20 -0.21 -7.20
CA TYR A 210 2.78 0.04 -7.47
C TYR A 210 2.59 0.98 -8.66
N LYS A 211 3.32 2.10 -8.67
CA LYS A 211 3.28 3.09 -9.76
C LYS A 211 3.67 2.48 -11.11
N TYR A 212 4.71 1.65 -11.13
CA TYR A 212 5.10 0.92 -12.34
C TYR A 212 3.94 0.07 -12.89
N CYS A 213 3.21 -0.66 -12.04
CA CYS A 213 2.04 -1.43 -12.47
C CYS A 213 0.98 -0.53 -13.13
N LEU A 214 0.67 0.63 -12.52
CA LEU A 214 -0.32 1.57 -13.05
C LEU A 214 0.07 2.17 -14.40
N ASP A 215 1.36 2.48 -14.57
CA ASP A 215 1.87 3.15 -15.77
C ASP A 215 2.08 2.16 -16.93
N THR A 216 2.27 0.87 -16.63
CA THR A 216 2.65 -0.14 -17.63
C THR A 216 1.46 -0.97 -18.11
N PHE A 217 0.57 -1.36 -17.20
CA PHE A 217 -0.41 -2.39 -17.49
C PHE A 217 -1.78 -1.86 -17.88
N ALA A 218 -2.57 -2.73 -18.52
CA ALA A 218 -3.97 -2.51 -18.81
C ALA A 218 -4.82 -3.67 -18.28
N TYR A 219 -6.04 -3.36 -17.84
CA TYR A 219 -7.01 -4.31 -17.32
C TYR A 219 -7.72 -5.02 -18.49
N ASP A 220 -7.72 -6.35 -18.47
CA ASP A 220 -8.27 -7.20 -19.54
C ASP A 220 -9.78 -7.41 -19.42
N SER A 221 -10.55 -6.35 -19.67
CA SER A 221 -12.02 -6.42 -19.67
C SER A 221 -12.56 -7.44 -20.67
N PHE A 222 -11.85 -7.70 -21.78
CA PHE A 222 -12.22 -8.73 -22.75
C PHE A 222 -12.25 -10.13 -22.12
N SER A 223 -11.17 -10.52 -21.44
CA SER A 223 -11.06 -11.80 -20.74
C SER A 223 -12.15 -11.94 -19.67
N CYS A 224 -12.31 -10.91 -18.83
CA CYS A 224 -13.29 -10.91 -17.74
C CYS A 224 -14.72 -11.10 -18.26
N ASN A 225 -15.09 -10.45 -19.36
CA ASN A 225 -16.44 -10.51 -19.92
C ASN A 225 -16.75 -11.83 -20.65
N ASN A 226 -15.75 -12.52 -21.20
CA ASN A 226 -15.98 -13.72 -22.01
C ASN A 226 -15.89 -15.03 -21.23
N LYS A 227 -14.91 -15.18 -20.33
CA LYS A 227 -14.61 -16.46 -19.66
C LYS A 227 -14.18 -16.33 -18.20
N THR A 228 -14.05 -15.12 -17.66
CA THR A 228 -13.62 -14.86 -16.27
C THR A 228 -12.26 -15.50 -15.91
N MET A 229 -11.32 -15.60 -16.85
CA MET A 229 -9.97 -16.17 -16.64
C MET A 229 -8.93 -15.48 -17.51
N SER A 230 -7.69 -15.34 -17.04
CA SER A 230 -6.61 -14.68 -17.79
C SER A 230 -6.30 -15.40 -19.13
N ARG A 231 -5.67 -14.67 -20.05
CA ARG A 231 -5.48 -15.15 -21.43
C ARG A 231 -4.63 -16.41 -21.55
N ILE A 232 -3.70 -16.63 -20.63
CA ILE A 232 -2.90 -17.87 -20.61
C ILE A 232 -3.77 -19.13 -20.53
N PHE A 233 -4.83 -19.10 -19.70
CA PHE A 233 -5.79 -20.21 -19.57
C PHE A 233 -6.80 -20.23 -20.71
N TYR A 234 -7.20 -19.06 -21.21
CA TYR A 234 -8.10 -18.98 -22.36
C TYR A 234 -7.51 -19.65 -23.61
N TYR A 235 -6.23 -19.38 -23.90
CA TYR A 235 -5.54 -19.95 -25.06
C TYR A 235 -4.83 -21.28 -24.75
N ASN A 236 -4.76 -21.68 -23.49
CA ASN A 236 -4.03 -22.87 -23.04
C ASN A 236 -2.57 -22.87 -23.55
N ASP A 237 -1.91 -21.72 -23.41
CA ASP A 237 -0.53 -21.48 -23.85
C ASP A 237 0.30 -20.92 -22.71
N PHE A 238 1.14 -21.80 -22.17
CA PHE A 238 1.96 -21.61 -20.98
C PHE A 238 3.42 -21.28 -21.31
N SER A 239 3.75 -21.01 -22.57
CA SER A 239 5.11 -20.66 -23.02
C SER A 239 5.60 -19.30 -22.52
N GLY A 240 4.71 -18.51 -21.92
CA GLY A 240 4.93 -17.13 -21.51
C GLY A 240 4.40 -16.09 -22.50
N LYS A 241 3.98 -16.50 -23.70
CA LYS A 241 3.46 -15.61 -24.76
C LYS A 241 2.35 -14.67 -24.29
N TYR A 242 1.46 -15.15 -23.43
CA TYR A 242 0.32 -14.37 -22.90
C TYR A 242 0.53 -13.88 -21.47
N ASN A 243 1.72 -14.05 -20.90
CA ASN A 243 2.03 -13.51 -19.59
C ASN A 243 2.00 -11.99 -19.62
N ILE A 244 1.62 -11.37 -18.51
CA ILE A 244 1.56 -9.91 -18.40
C ILE A 244 2.93 -9.24 -18.61
N SER A 245 4.06 -9.95 -18.38
CA SER A 245 5.40 -9.44 -18.71
C SER A 245 5.58 -9.18 -20.21
N GLN A 246 4.87 -9.92 -21.06
CA GLN A 246 4.95 -9.82 -22.52
C GLN A 246 3.86 -8.92 -23.09
N THR A 247 2.64 -9.02 -22.56
CA THR A 247 1.47 -8.34 -23.13
C THR A 247 1.21 -6.98 -22.50
N GLY A 248 1.62 -6.80 -21.25
CA GLY A 248 1.20 -5.68 -20.38
C GLY A 248 -0.31 -5.63 -20.16
N VAL A 249 -1.02 -6.75 -20.31
CA VAL A 249 -2.48 -6.86 -20.15
C VAL A 249 -2.79 -8.03 -19.22
N GLY A 250 -3.57 -7.78 -18.17
CA GLY A 250 -3.92 -8.79 -17.17
C GLY A 250 -5.17 -8.45 -16.38
N ILE A 251 -5.50 -9.30 -15.40
CA ILE A 251 -6.65 -9.14 -14.50
C ILE A 251 -6.20 -8.95 -13.04
N CYS A 252 -7.14 -8.84 -12.11
CA CYS A 252 -6.84 -8.54 -10.70
C CYS A 252 -5.82 -9.49 -10.06
N SER A 253 -5.92 -10.80 -10.32
CA SER A 253 -4.96 -11.80 -9.82
C SER A 253 -3.56 -11.62 -10.42
N ASP A 254 -3.44 -11.16 -11.68
CA ASP A 254 -2.14 -10.87 -12.29
C ASP A 254 -1.46 -9.71 -11.57
N PHE A 255 -2.16 -8.59 -11.38
CA PHE A 255 -1.59 -7.42 -10.73
C PHE A 255 -1.21 -7.68 -9.27
N ALA A 256 -2.08 -8.38 -8.53
CA ALA A 256 -1.83 -8.75 -7.14
C ALA A 256 -0.57 -9.62 -6.99
N ASN A 257 -0.44 -10.66 -7.83
CA ASN A 257 0.70 -11.56 -7.79
C ASN A 257 1.99 -10.88 -8.24
N VAL A 258 1.96 -10.14 -9.35
CA VAL A 258 3.13 -9.39 -9.84
C VAL A 258 3.65 -8.43 -8.77
N PHE A 259 2.76 -7.66 -8.14
CA PHE A 259 3.16 -6.76 -7.05
C PHE A 259 3.74 -7.51 -5.85
N ALA A 260 3.10 -8.60 -5.41
CA ALA A 260 3.61 -9.38 -4.29
C ALA A 260 4.99 -10.01 -4.60
N ILE A 261 5.19 -10.57 -5.80
CA ILE A 261 6.50 -11.10 -6.24
C ILE A 261 7.56 -10.00 -6.20
N MET A 262 7.25 -8.82 -6.75
CA MET A 262 8.20 -7.71 -6.76
C MET A 262 8.52 -7.22 -5.35
N CYS A 263 7.55 -7.12 -4.44
CA CYS A 263 7.79 -6.79 -3.03
C CYS A 263 8.67 -7.83 -2.34
N ARG A 264 8.38 -9.11 -2.50
CA ARG A 264 9.18 -10.21 -1.93
C ARG A 264 10.62 -10.22 -2.44
N ALA A 265 10.82 -9.91 -3.71
CA ALA A 265 12.16 -9.74 -4.29
C ALA A 265 12.98 -8.62 -3.61
N GLN A 266 12.32 -7.67 -2.94
CA GLN A 266 12.94 -6.60 -2.15
C GLN A 266 12.99 -6.88 -0.65
N ASN A 267 12.73 -8.13 -0.25
CA ASN A 267 12.60 -8.55 1.15
C ASN A 267 11.50 -7.77 1.90
N ILE A 268 10.39 -7.47 1.20
CA ILE A 268 9.19 -6.86 1.79
C ILE A 268 8.13 -7.96 1.91
N PRO A 269 7.63 -8.26 3.12
CA PRO A 269 6.57 -9.26 3.27
C PRO A 269 5.34 -8.86 2.47
N ALA A 270 4.87 -9.73 1.58
CA ALA A 270 3.69 -9.45 0.76
C ALA A 270 2.80 -10.67 0.57
N VAL A 271 1.50 -10.45 0.62
CA VAL A 271 0.46 -11.47 0.49
C VAL A 271 -0.56 -11.07 -0.57
N THR A 272 -1.33 -12.05 -1.04
CA THR A 272 -2.38 -11.88 -2.04
C THR A 272 -3.71 -12.41 -1.51
N PRO A 273 -4.44 -11.61 -0.72
CA PRO A 273 -5.75 -12.03 -0.22
C PRO A 273 -6.76 -12.10 -1.38
N ARG A 274 -7.71 -13.02 -1.24
CA ARG A 274 -8.73 -13.26 -2.27
C ARG A 274 -10.12 -13.45 -1.68
N SER A 275 -11.09 -12.87 -2.38
CA SER A 275 -12.52 -13.18 -2.28
C SER A 275 -12.92 -14.09 -3.44
N VAL A 276 -13.31 -15.33 -3.15
CA VAL A 276 -13.87 -16.26 -4.14
C VAL A 276 -15.28 -15.82 -4.50
N ALA A 277 -16.07 -15.40 -3.51
CA ALA A 277 -17.44 -14.91 -3.71
C ALA A 277 -17.51 -13.72 -4.68
N GLU A 278 -16.58 -12.77 -4.56
CA GLU A 278 -16.54 -11.57 -5.40
C GLU A 278 -15.60 -11.70 -6.60
N LYS A 279 -14.94 -12.86 -6.74
CA LYS A 279 -13.94 -13.13 -7.79
C LYS A 279 -12.87 -12.03 -7.87
N HIS A 280 -12.41 -11.57 -6.72
CA HIS A 280 -11.44 -10.49 -6.62
C HIS A 280 -10.22 -10.91 -5.82
N GLN A 281 -9.05 -10.45 -6.27
CA GLN A 281 -7.77 -10.69 -5.63
C GLN A 281 -6.98 -9.38 -5.64
N TRP A 282 -6.40 -9.05 -4.50
CA TRP A 282 -5.59 -7.85 -4.30
C TRP A 282 -4.29 -8.24 -3.60
N ALA A 283 -3.41 -7.28 -3.35
CA ALA A 283 -2.19 -7.51 -2.61
C ALA A 283 -2.19 -6.75 -1.29
N ALA A 284 -1.39 -7.20 -0.33
CA ALA A 284 -1.04 -6.42 0.85
C ALA A 284 0.44 -6.63 1.15
N PHE A 285 1.11 -5.59 1.66
CA PHE A 285 2.49 -5.69 2.12
C PHE A 285 2.60 -5.25 3.57
N TYR A 286 3.58 -5.79 4.30
CA TYR A 286 3.83 -5.40 5.68
C TYR A 286 4.86 -4.27 5.73
N SER A 287 4.48 -3.16 6.35
CA SER A 287 5.40 -2.09 6.71
C SER A 287 5.92 -2.36 8.12
N GLU A 288 7.22 -2.66 8.24
CA GLU A 288 7.87 -2.75 9.55
C GLU A 288 7.94 -1.38 10.24
N ASN A 289 8.18 -0.32 9.46
CA ASN A 289 8.23 1.04 9.98
C ASN A 289 6.90 1.45 10.62
N TYR A 290 5.78 1.11 9.99
CA TYR A 290 4.44 1.46 10.46
C TYR A 290 3.78 0.31 11.24
N ALA A 291 4.49 -0.82 11.41
CA ALA A 291 4.07 -2.04 12.11
C ALA A 291 2.66 -2.52 11.72
N ARG A 292 2.32 -2.50 10.43
CA ARG A 292 0.99 -2.84 9.94
C ARG A 292 0.99 -3.34 8.50
N TRP A 293 -0.02 -4.13 8.16
CA TRP A 293 -0.32 -4.45 6.76
C TRP A 293 -0.94 -3.27 6.03
N ILE A 294 -0.52 -3.06 4.79
CA ILE A 294 -1.06 -2.05 3.88
C ILE A 294 -1.64 -2.79 2.69
N SER A 295 -2.96 -2.70 2.53
CA SER A 295 -3.66 -3.31 1.39
C SER A 295 -3.57 -2.41 0.16
N VAL A 296 -3.34 -3.02 -1.00
CA VAL A 296 -3.27 -2.35 -2.29
C VAL A 296 -4.13 -3.09 -3.32
N ASP A 297 -5.02 -2.37 -3.98
CA ASP A 297 -5.78 -2.89 -5.13
C ASP A 297 -5.40 -2.13 -6.41
N ILE A 298 -4.42 -2.68 -7.12
CA ILE A 298 -3.91 -2.11 -8.37
C ILE A 298 -5.01 -2.10 -9.44
N SER A 299 -5.85 -3.13 -9.47
CA SER A 299 -6.88 -3.31 -10.50
C SER A 299 -7.88 -2.16 -10.52
N ASN A 300 -8.19 -1.61 -9.36
CA ASN A 300 -9.09 -0.47 -9.21
C ASN A 300 -8.47 0.86 -9.68
N ASP A 301 -7.13 0.95 -9.69
CA ASP A 301 -6.38 2.15 -10.05
C ASP A 301 -5.82 2.13 -11.49
N ILE A 302 -5.88 0.98 -12.17
CA ILE A 302 -5.34 0.82 -13.53
C ILE A 302 -5.96 1.85 -14.49
N ARG A 303 -5.10 2.47 -15.29
CA ARG A 303 -5.46 3.59 -16.17
C ARG A 303 -5.86 3.19 -17.58
N TRP A 304 -5.67 1.93 -17.95
CA TRP A 304 -5.88 1.44 -19.30
C TRP A 304 -6.70 0.15 -19.28
N PHE A 305 -7.58 -0.01 -20.26
CA PHE A 305 -8.44 -1.18 -20.41
C PHE A 305 -8.31 -1.77 -21.80
N VAL A 306 -8.38 -3.09 -21.91
CA VAL A 306 -8.45 -3.81 -23.17
C VAL A 306 -9.78 -4.54 -23.24
N GLY A 307 -10.70 -3.98 -24.03
CA GLY A 307 -12.05 -4.53 -24.23
C GLY A 307 -12.16 -5.51 -25.40
N THR A 308 -11.06 -5.74 -26.14
CA THR A 308 -11.04 -6.60 -27.33
C THR A 308 -9.99 -7.71 -27.25
N GLU A 309 -10.10 -8.71 -28.12
CA GLU A 309 -9.06 -9.73 -28.27
C GLU A 309 -7.71 -9.14 -28.73
N ASP A 310 -7.74 -8.03 -29.47
CA ASP A 310 -6.54 -7.29 -29.86
C ASP A 310 -5.95 -6.50 -28.67
N LEU A 311 -4.79 -6.95 -28.18
CA LEU A 311 -4.07 -6.40 -27.02
C LEU A 311 -3.57 -4.95 -27.23
N SER A 312 -3.43 -4.51 -28.48
CA SER A 312 -2.95 -3.16 -28.79
C SER A 312 -4.03 -2.08 -28.60
N LYS A 313 -5.31 -2.48 -28.57
CA LYS A 313 -6.45 -1.56 -28.45
C LYS A 313 -6.72 -1.23 -26.98
N ARG A 314 -5.89 -0.37 -26.42
CA ARG A 314 -6.02 0.16 -25.06
C ARG A 314 -6.91 1.42 -25.05
N SER A 315 -7.85 1.43 -24.12
CA SER A 315 -8.74 2.57 -23.84
C SER A 315 -8.41 3.13 -22.46
N PRO A 316 -8.36 4.46 -22.27
CA PRO A 316 -8.10 5.03 -20.95
C PRO A 316 -9.30 4.81 -20.02
N ALA A 317 -9.02 4.70 -18.72
CA ALA A 317 -10.03 4.84 -17.66
C ALA A 317 -10.70 6.22 -17.73
N SER A 318 -11.93 6.35 -17.25
CA SER A 318 -12.65 7.63 -17.20
C SER A 318 -12.07 8.65 -16.21
N GLY A 319 -10.98 8.32 -15.50
CA GLY A 319 -10.24 9.23 -14.63
C GLY A 319 -8.75 8.88 -14.58
N ASN A 320 -7.94 9.80 -14.04
CA ASN A 320 -6.51 9.62 -13.85
C ASN A 320 -6.21 9.39 -12.37
N TYR A 321 -6.45 8.17 -11.90
CA TYR A 321 -6.25 7.81 -10.51
C TYR A 321 -4.84 7.23 -10.31
N ALA A 322 -4.24 7.55 -9.17
CA ALA A 322 -3.09 6.83 -8.65
C ALA A 322 -3.12 6.84 -7.14
N PHE A 323 -2.73 5.70 -6.58
CA PHE A 323 -2.74 5.44 -5.15
C PHE A 323 -4.12 5.52 -4.52
N GLU A 324 -5.21 5.55 -5.30
CA GLU A 324 -6.56 5.59 -4.77
C GLU A 324 -6.88 4.37 -3.92
N SER A 325 -6.47 3.21 -4.37
CA SER A 325 -6.61 1.96 -3.63
C SER A 325 -5.35 1.54 -2.89
N PHE A 326 -4.47 2.49 -2.52
CA PHE A 326 -3.30 2.24 -1.70
C PHE A 326 -3.60 2.60 -0.24
N ASP A 327 -3.63 1.59 0.64
CA ASP A 327 -4.09 1.70 2.03
C ASP A 327 -5.58 2.10 2.20
N ARG A 328 -6.42 1.68 1.25
CA ARG A 328 -7.85 1.97 1.27
C ARG A 328 -8.69 0.76 1.67
N GLU A 329 -9.94 1.05 1.96
CA GLU A 329 -11.01 0.09 1.98
C GLU A 329 -11.03 -0.77 0.71
N ILE A 330 -11.09 -2.08 0.95
CA ILE A 330 -11.35 -3.13 -0.02
C ILE A 330 -12.62 -3.79 0.47
N ASP A 331 -13.71 -3.61 -0.26
CA ASP A 331 -15.03 -4.10 0.13
C ASP A 331 -15.20 -5.58 -0.23
N ALA A 332 -14.22 -6.40 0.20
CA ALA A 332 -14.15 -7.80 -0.15
C ALA A 332 -13.86 -8.71 1.05
N ARG A 333 -14.55 -9.84 1.10
CA ARG A 333 -14.29 -10.86 2.11
C ARG A 333 -12.96 -11.58 1.83
N ILE A 334 -12.11 -11.71 2.85
CA ILE A 334 -10.93 -12.57 2.76
C ILE A 334 -11.34 -14.02 3.02
N GLU A 335 -11.16 -14.86 2.01
CA GLU A 335 -11.44 -16.30 2.08
C GLU A 335 -10.16 -17.13 2.00
N THR A 336 -9.15 -16.64 1.27
CA THR A 336 -7.84 -17.27 1.19
C THR A 336 -6.72 -16.23 1.01
N ILE A 337 -5.50 -16.64 1.39
CA ILE A 337 -4.24 -15.94 1.09
C ILE A 337 -3.33 -16.99 0.45
N MET A 338 -2.93 -16.78 -0.81
CA MET A 338 -2.10 -17.77 -1.49
C MET A 338 -1.21 -17.09 -2.54
N PRO A 339 0.11 -17.18 -2.38
CA PRO A 339 1.04 -16.58 -3.32
C PRO A 339 1.07 -17.40 -4.62
N GLY A 340 0.56 -16.83 -5.71
CA GLY A 340 0.47 -17.49 -7.01
C GLY A 340 -0.95 -17.56 -7.58
N ASN A 341 -1.10 -18.37 -8.62
CA ASN A 341 -2.41 -18.70 -9.17
C ASN A 341 -3.06 -19.84 -8.38
N ILE A 342 -4.10 -19.50 -7.64
CA ILE A 342 -4.76 -20.41 -6.70
C ILE A 342 -5.41 -21.59 -7.42
N GLU A 343 -6.16 -21.34 -8.49
CA GLU A 343 -6.83 -22.39 -9.25
C GLU A 343 -5.84 -23.41 -9.77
N ASP A 344 -4.77 -22.92 -10.37
CA ASP A 344 -3.76 -23.76 -10.99
C ASP A 344 -2.98 -24.57 -9.94
N MET A 345 -2.51 -23.91 -8.88
CA MET A 345 -1.86 -24.58 -7.77
C MET A 345 -2.75 -25.68 -7.14
N LEU A 346 -4.04 -25.40 -6.92
CA LEU A 346 -4.98 -26.39 -6.37
C LEU A 346 -5.20 -27.58 -7.32
N LEU A 347 -5.22 -27.35 -8.64
CA LEU A 347 -5.29 -28.44 -9.63
C LEU A 347 -4.09 -29.39 -9.53
N HIS A 348 -2.91 -28.86 -9.22
CA HIS A 348 -1.67 -29.62 -9.09
C HIS A 348 -1.43 -30.17 -7.67
N GLY A 349 -2.44 -30.13 -6.80
CA GLY A 349 -2.32 -30.61 -5.43
C GLY A 349 -1.37 -29.78 -4.58
N VAL A 350 -0.94 -28.61 -5.06
CA VAL A 350 -0.24 -27.61 -4.28
C VAL A 350 -1.30 -26.99 -3.37
N GLN A 351 -1.42 -27.59 -2.19
CA GLN A 351 -2.21 -26.99 -1.15
C GLN A 351 -1.57 -25.66 -0.81
N GLY A 352 -2.30 -24.57 -1.07
CA GLY A 352 -2.00 -23.28 -0.49
C GLY A 352 -2.01 -23.46 1.02
N ILE A 353 -0.83 -23.54 1.60
CA ILE A 353 -0.64 -23.29 3.01
C ILE A 353 0.06 -21.94 3.01
N TYR A 354 -0.62 -20.93 3.55
CA TYR A 354 -1.07 -21.01 4.94
C TYR A 354 -2.54 -20.66 5.22
#